data_AF-A0A8C5K1P7-F1
#
_entry.id   AF-A0A8C5K1P7-F1
#
_cell.length_a   1.000
_cell.length_b   1.000
_cell.length_c   1.000
_cell.angle_alpha   90.00
_cell.angle_beta   90.00
_cell.angle_gamma   90.00
#
_symmetry.space_group_name_H-M   'P 1'
#
loop_
_entity.id
_entity.type
_entity.pdbx_description
1 polymer ?
#
loop_
_entity_poly.entity_id
_entity_poly.type
_entity_poly.pdbx_seq_one_letter_code
_entity_poly.pdbx_strand_id
1 'polypeptide(L)' 'MEMISRKSKTEKGVILKEKTSVHNLSKTQQTRLTVGSLGLGLIVIQNGPYLQISHLIKKGAAANDGKLQPGMARDTR' A
#
# COMPACT_ATOMS: atom_id res chain seq x y z
N MET A 1 31.84 -29.18 -8.15
CA MET A 1 31.45 -28.25 -9.23
C MET A 1 31.14 -26.91 -8.59
N GLU A 2 31.71 -25.86 -9.16
CA GLU A 2 31.94 -24.54 -8.58
C GLU A 2 30.72 -23.74 -8.15
N MET A 3 30.95 -22.89 -7.14
CA MET A 3 30.08 -21.81 -6.68
C MET A 3 30.22 -20.61 -7.62
N ILE A 4 29.18 -20.35 -8.42
CA ILE A 4 29.13 -19.17 -9.29
C ILE A 4 28.54 -17.99 -8.51
N SER A 5 29.43 -17.13 -8.00
CA SER A 5 29.08 -15.83 -7.42
C SER A 5 28.53 -14.91 -8.51
N ARG A 6 27.22 -14.68 -8.51
CA ARG A 6 26.58 -13.71 -9.42
C ARG A 6 26.64 -12.32 -8.78
N LYS A 7 27.59 -11.53 -9.27
CA LYS A 7 27.87 -10.13 -8.93
C LYS A 7 26.60 -9.27 -9.03
N SER A 8 26.06 -8.83 -7.90
CA SER A 8 24.94 -7.88 -7.85
C SER A 8 25.44 -6.47 -8.19
N LYS A 9 24.73 -5.81 -9.10
CA LYS A 9 24.96 -4.42 -9.49
C LYS A 9 24.57 -3.52 -8.32
N THR A 10 25.54 -2.80 -7.77
CA THR A 10 25.36 -1.77 -6.73
C THR A 10 24.57 -0.60 -7.29
N GLU A 11 23.28 -0.55 -6.96
CA GLU A 11 22.54 0.71 -6.86
C GLU A 11 22.40 0.99 -5.37
N LYS A 12 22.78 2.21 -4.96
CA LYS A 12 22.89 2.64 -3.56
C LYS A 12 21.52 2.58 -2.86
N GLY A 13 21.13 1.39 -2.42
CA GLY A 13 19.98 1.17 -1.56
C GLY A 13 20.29 1.70 -0.17
N VAL A 14 19.57 2.72 0.25
CA VAL A 14 19.57 3.19 1.63
C VAL A 14 19.19 1.99 2.51
N ILE A 15 20.14 1.48 3.30
CA ILE A 15 19.86 0.47 4.32
C ILE A 15 19.11 1.20 5.44
N LEU A 16 17.78 1.23 5.33
CA LEU A 16 16.92 1.68 6.42
C LEU A 16 16.94 0.59 7.48
N LYS A 17 17.63 0.87 8.59
CA LYS A 17 17.63 0.03 9.79
C LYS A 17 16.23 0.14 10.42
N GLU A 18 15.33 -0.75 10.00
CA GLU A 18 13.96 -0.82 10.50
C GLU A 18 13.99 -1.19 12.00
N LYS A 19 13.61 -0.24 12.86
CA LYS A 19 13.40 -0.52 14.28
C LYS A 19 12.18 -1.43 14.39
N THR A 20 12.34 -2.56 15.08
CA THR A 20 11.29 -3.54 15.33
C THR A 20 10.02 -2.86 15.82
N SER A 21 8.99 -2.98 14.99
CA SER A 21 7.66 -2.41 15.16
C SER A 21 6.99 -2.94 16.43
N VAL A 22 6.07 -2.16 17.00
CA VAL A 22 5.25 -2.58 18.13
C VAL A 22 4.28 -3.66 17.64
N HIS A 23 4.69 -4.92 17.76
CA HIS A 23 3.97 -6.10 17.25
C HIS A 23 2.72 -6.44 18.07
N ASN A 24 1.75 -5.51 18.22
CA ASN A 24 0.44 -5.80 18.84
C ASN A 24 -0.68 -4.84 18.39
N LEU A 25 -0.48 -4.06 17.32
CA LEU A 25 -1.48 -3.08 16.87
C LEU A 25 -2.23 -3.63 15.65
N SER A 26 -3.46 -4.10 15.88
CA SER A 26 -4.45 -4.33 14.81
C SER A 26 -5.40 -3.15 14.75
N LYS A 27 -5.48 -2.50 13.58
CA LYS A 27 -6.39 -1.36 13.36
C LYS A 27 -7.13 -1.52 12.05
N THR A 28 -8.43 -1.71 12.13
CA THR A 28 -9.32 -1.64 10.97
C THR A 28 -9.60 -0.18 10.63
N GLN A 29 -9.43 0.19 9.37
CA GLN A 29 -9.83 1.50 8.87
C GLN A 29 -11.14 1.37 8.10
N GLN A 30 -12.12 2.20 8.45
CA GLN A 30 -13.42 2.26 7.80
C GLN A 30 -13.75 3.71 7.47
N THR A 31 -14.32 3.92 6.29
CA THR A 31 -14.83 5.22 5.87
C THR A 31 -16.11 5.07 5.06
N ARG A 32 -16.91 6.13 4.97
CA ARG A 32 -18.11 6.20 4.13
C ARG A 32 -17.79 7.06 2.93
N LEU A 33 -17.87 6.48 1.74
CA LEU A 33 -17.67 7.20 0.49
C LEU A 33 -19.02 7.56 -0.13
N THR A 34 -19.23 8.83 -0.41
CA THR A 34 -20.35 9.27 -1.25
C THR A 34 -19.99 9.02 -2.71
N VAL A 35 -20.84 8.30 -3.43
CA VAL A 35 -20.63 7.98 -4.85
C VAL A 35 -20.70 9.27 -5.68
N GLY A 36 -19.63 9.57 -6.42
CA GLY A 36 -19.58 10.71 -7.34
C GLY A 36 -19.83 10.29 -8.79
N SER A 37 -19.61 11.23 -9.73
CA SER A 37 -19.72 10.96 -11.17
C SER A 37 -18.75 9.91 -11.69
N LEU A 38 -17.60 9.75 -11.03
CA LEU A 38 -16.60 8.70 -11.31
C LEU A 38 -16.80 7.43 -10.45
N GLY A 39 -17.98 7.28 -9.85
CA GLY A 39 -18.25 6.24 -8.87
C GLY A 39 -17.45 6.44 -7.57
N LEU A 40 -16.95 5.35 -7.01
CA LEU A 40 -16.08 5.38 -5.83
C LEU A 40 -14.63 5.81 -6.17
N GLY A 41 -14.21 5.70 -7.43
CA GLY A 41 -12.86 6.07 -7.86
C GLY A 41 -11.75 5.18 -7.28
N LEU A 42 -11.94 3.86 -7.31
CA LEU A 42 -10.98 2.86 -6.83
C LEU A 42 -10.43 2.03 -8.00
N ILE A 43 -9.13 1.74 -7.98
CA ILE A 43 -8.55 0.64 -8.75
C ILE A 43 -8.20 -0.47 -7.77
N VAL A 44 -8.77 -1.65 -7.97
CA VAL A 44 -8.56 -2.82 -7.12
C VAL A 44 -7.97 -3.97 -7.92
N ILE A 45 -7.17 -4.80 -7.25
CA ILE A 45 -6.60 -6.03 -7.78
C ILE A 45 -6.99 -7.19 -6.87
N GLN A 46 -7.15 -8.37 -7.45
CA GLN A 46 -7.33 -9.59 -6.66
C GLN A 46 -5.99 -9.96 -6.01
N ASN A 47 -6.01 -10.07 -4.69
CA ASN A 47 -4.87 -10.51 -3.89
C ASN A 47 -5.33 -11.64 -2.97
N GLY A 48 -5.25 -12.87 -3.48
CA GLY A 48 -5.81 -14.06 -2.81
C GLY A 48 -7.34 -14.02 -2.72
N PRO A 49 -7.94 -14.32 -1.55
CA PRO A 49 -9.38 -14.28 -1.35
C PRO A 49 -9.93 -12.86 -1.17
N TYR A 50 -9.08 -11.83 -1.25
CA TYR A 50 -9.44 -10.44 -1.01
C TYR A 50 -9.16 -9.55 -2.22
N LEU A 51 -9.73 -8.35 -2.18
CA LEU A 51 -9.42 -7.27 -3.09
C LEU A 51 -8.51 -6.27 -2.38
N GLN A 52 -7.42 -5.89 -3.04
CA GLN A 52 -6.50 -4.86 -2.57
C GLN A 52 -6.67 -3.59 -3.41
N ILE A 53 -6.71 -2.44 -2.75
CA ILE A 53 -6.67 -1.13 -3.43
C ILE A 53 -5.24 -0.92 -3.96
N SER A 54 -5.09 -0.86 -5.28
CA SER A 54 -3.81 -0.60 -5.95
C SER A 54 -3.63 0.88 -6.28
N HIS A 55 -4.71 1.61 -6.56
CA HIS A 55 -4.68 3.04 -6.84
C HIS A 55 -6.02 3.71 -6.55
N LEU A 56 -5.99 5.03 -6.35
CA LEU A 56 -7.20 5.86 -6.23
C LEU A 56 -7.28 6.79 -7.44
N ILE A 57 -8.45 6.88 -8.07
CA ILE A 57 -8.66 7.78 -9.19
C ILE A 57 -8.61 9.23 -8.68
N LYS A 58 -7.73 10.04 -9.25
CA LYS A 58 -7.61 11.47 -8.90
C LYS A 58 -8.97 12.17 -9.06
N LYS A 59 -9.36 12.98 -8.08
CA LYS A 59 -10.69 13.63 -7.94
C LYS A 59 -11.87 12.66 -7.72
N GLY A 60 -11.62 11.35 -7.61
CA GLY A 60 -12.63 10.36 -7.25
C GLY A 60 -12.96 10.39 -5.74
N ALA A 61 -14.09 9.81 -5.36
CA ALA A 61 -14.59 9.84 -3.99
C ALA A 61 -13.58 9.29 -2.96
N ALA A 62 -12.95 8.15 -3.27
CA ALA A 62 -11.95 7.54 -2.39
C ALA A 62 -10.68 8.39 -2.21
N ALA A 63 -10.23 9.08 -3.27
CA ALA A 63 -9.08 9.98 -3.19
C ALA A 63 -9.38 11.25 -2.39
N ASN A 64 -10.61 11.76 -2.48
CA ASN A 64 -11.03 12.97 -1.77
C ASN A 64 -11.29 12.71 -0.28
N ASP A 65 -11.71 11.50 0.10
CA ASP A 65 -11.93 11.14 1.51
C ASP A 65 -10.62 11.04 2.32
N GLY A 66 -9.50 10.70 1.66
CA GLY A 66 -8.16 10.74 2.24
C GLY A 66 -7.86 9.68 3.31
N LYS A 67 -8.86 8.94 3.80
CA LYS A 67 -8.66 7.86 4.78
C LYS A 67 -8.27 6.54 4.12
N LEU A 68 -8.76 6.27 2.90
CA LEU A 68 -8.34 5.11 2.13
C LEU A 68 -6.98 5.38 1.48
N GLN A 69 -6.07 4.41 1.56
CA GLN A 69 -4.75 4.48 0.94
C GLN A 69 -4.46 3.21 0.12
N PRO A 70 -3.80 3.33 -1.04
CA PRO A 70 -3.29 2.17 -1.75
C PRO A 70 -2.31 1.36 -0.89
N GLY A 71 -2.46 0.03 -0.87
CA GLY A 71 -1.54 -0.88 -0.17
C GLY A 71 -1.53 -0.81 1.36
N MET A 72 -2.61 -0.33 2.00
CA MET A 72 -2.70 0.00 3.44
C MET A 72 -1.79 -0.78 4.42
N ALA A 73 -0.65 -0.15 4.77
CA ALA A 73 -0.35 0.40 6.10
C ALA A 73 0.81 1.40 5.99
N ARG A 74 0.54 2.71 6.10
CA ARG A 74 1.54 3.71 6.48
C ARG A 74 1.02 4.42 7.71
N ASP A 75 1.59 4.06 8.86
CA ASP A 75 1.40 4.81 10.09
C ASP A 75 2.23 6.10 9.94
N THR A 76 1.61 7.18 9.50
CA THR A 76 2.23 8.51 9.51
C THR A 76 2.05 9.09 10.91
N ARG A 77 3.02 8.82 11.78
CA ARG A 77 3.35 9.72 12.89
C ARG A 77 4.22 10.86 12.38
#